data_AF-A0A316LRU4-F1
#
_entry.id   AF-A0A316LRU4-F1
#
_cell.length_a   1.000
_cell.length_b   1.000
_cell.length_c   1.000
_cell.angle_alpha   90.00
_cell.angle_beta   90.00
_cell.angle_gamma   90.00
#
_symmetry.space_group_name_H-M   'P 1'
#
loop_
_entity.id
_entity.type
_entity.pdbx_description
1 polymer ?
#
loop_
_entity_poly.entity_id
_entity_poly.type
_entity_poly.pdbx_seq_one_letter_code
_entity_poly.pdbx_strand_id
1 'polypeptide(L)'
;MIESICGLDCSQCGLKETCGGCAATKGRPFGGDCVLAVCCQNNGCERCGKCIESPCRLKKELIAEFNALGIEDMEEVTGLNALLGAYINLEYTLPNGQAVKLWKDEKIYLGNQLCKKNSSRCYGLTADEDYLLVCEYGDDGSDAEIIVYKKRTPVSR
;
A
#
# COMPACT_ATOMS: atom_id res chain seq x y z
N MET A 1 -10.20 -13.84 -19.82
CA MET A 1 -9.17 -13.07 -19.09
C MET A 1 -9.83 -12.61 -17.79
N ILE A 2 -9.35 -13.04 -16.62
CA ILE A 2 -9.89 -12.53 -15.35
C ILE A 2 -9.23 -11.18 -15.14
N GLU A 3 -9.87 -10.12 -15.65
CA GLU A 3 -9.34 -8.78 -15.58
C GLU A 3 -9.46 -8.25 -14.14
N SER A 4 -8.32 -8.04 -13.49
CA SER A 4 -8.27 -7.49 -12.14
C SER A 4 -8.71 -6.03 -12.10
N ILE A 5 -9.27 -5.59 -10.97
CA ILE A 5 -9.70 -4.19 -10.78
C ILE A 5 -8.51 -3.21 -10.94
N CYS A 6 -7.32 -3.64 -10.51
CA CYS A 6 -6.10 -2.84 -10.56
C CYS A 6 -5.33 -2.95 -11.89
N GLY A 7 -5.74 -3.82 -12.82
CA GLY A 7 -5.08 -4.03 -14.11
C GLY A 7 -3.82 -4.93 -14.07
N LEU A 8 -3.50 -5.53 -12.92
CA LEU A 8 -2.45 -6.54 -12.82
C LEU A 8 -2.87 -7.87 -13.46
N ASP A 9 -1.90 -8.57 -14.05
CA ASP A 9 -2.06 -9.98 -14.40
C ASP A 9 -1.92 -10.86 -13.15
N CYS A 10 -3.04 -11.46 -12.72
CA CYS A 10 -3.05 -12.35 -11.57
C CYS A 10 -2.67 -13.80 -11.90
N SER A 11 -2.40 -14.15 -13.16
CA SER A 11 -2.18 -15.53 -13.61
C SER A 11 -0.96 -16.20 -12.96
N GLN A 12 0.07 -15.41 -12.64
CA GLN A 12 1.32 -15.87 -12.01
C GLN A 12 1.38 -15.55 -10.50
N CYS A 13 0.27 -15.11 -9.89
CA CYS A 13 0.27 -14.74 -8.48
C CYS A 13 0.38 -16.00 -7.60
N GLY A 14 1.40 -16.06 -6.74
CA GLY A 14 1.58 -17.16 -5.79
C GLY A 14 0.46 -17.32 -4.76
N LEU A 15 -0.37 -16.29 -4.59
CA LEU A 15 -1.51 -16.28 -3.67
C LEU A 15 -2.85 -16.67 -4.33
N LYS A 16 -2.86 -17.11 -5.59
CA LYS A 16 -4.10 -17.35 -6.35
C LYS A 16 -5.05 -18.36 -5.68
N GLU A 17 -4.52 -19.36 -4.98
CA GLU A 17 -5.31 -20.43 -4.36
C GLU A 17 -6.12 -19.94 -3.15
N THR A 18 -5.64 -18.91 -2.45
CA THR A 18 -6.32 -18.30 -1.30
C THR A 18 -6.99 -16.97 -1.64
N CYS A 19 -6.83 -16.50 -2.87
CA CYS A 19 -7.42 -15.27 -3.39
C CYS A 19 -8.80 -15.57 -4.00
N GLY A 20 -9.87 -15.08 -3.37
CA GLY A 20 -11.24 -15.20 -3.91
C GLY A 20 -11.49 -14.37 -5.19
N GLY A 21 -10.50 -13.58 -5.63
CA GLY A 21 -10.57 -12.74 -6.82
C GLY A 21 -11.29 -11.42 -6.56
N CYS A 22 -10.67 -10.30 -6.95
CA CYS A 22 -11.18 -8.96 -6.65
C CYS A 22 -12.57 -8.67 -7.25
N ALA A 23 -12.89 -9.16 -8.45
CA ALA A 23 -14.21 -8.97 -9.05
C ALA A 23 -15.29 -9.80 -8.33
N ALA A 24 -15.04 -11.09 -8.07
CA ALA A 24 -15.99 -11.99 -7.43
C ALA A 24 -16.29 -11.60 -5.97
N THR A 25 -15.30 -11.04 -5.28
CA THR A 25 -15.40 -10.62 -3.87
C THR A 25 -15.74 -9.14 -3.69
N LYS A 26 -16.09 -8.42 -4.76
CA LYS A 26 -16.38 -6.96 -4.73
C LYS A 26 -15.25 -6.15 -4.07
N GLY A 27 -14.00 -6.48 -4.41
CA GLY A 27 -12.82 -5.79 -3.91
C GLY A 27 -12.24 -6.38 -2.62
N ARG A 28 -12.65 -7.58 -2.21
CA ARG A 28 -12.18 -8.24 -0.98
C ARG A 28 -11.48 -9.58 -1.21
N PRO A 29 -10.38 -9.61 -1.99
CA PRO A 29 -9.78 -10.86 -2.47
C PRO A 29 -9.33 -11.81 -1.35
N PHE A 30 -8.98 -11.29 -0.17
CA PHE A 30 -8.53 -12.09 0.99
C PHE A 30 -9.41 -11.89 2.23
N GLY A 31 -10.63 -11.34 2.06
CA GLY A 31 -11.56 -11.02 3.15
C GLY A 31 -11.50 -9.58 3.65
N GLY A 32 -10.35 -8.89 3.51
CA GLY A 32 -10.22 -7.45 3.74
C GLY A 32 -10.44 -6.63 2.48
N ASP A 33 -10.73 -5.34 2.66
CA ASP A 33 -10.91 -4.39 1.55
C ASP A 33 -9.62 -4.22 0.72
N CYS A 34 -9.77 -3.75 -0.52
CA CYS A 34 -8.64 -3.35 -1.35
C CYS A 34 -8.74 -1.86 -1.63
N VAL A 35 -7.69 -1.10 -1.30
CA VAL A 35 -7.67 0.36 -1.44
C VAL A 35 -8.02 0.83 -2.87
N LEU A 36 -7.55 0.08 -3.89
CA LEU A 36 -7.87 0.37 -5.28
C LEU A 36 -9.32 0.06 -5.63
N ALA A 37 -9.88 -1.01 -5.07
CA ALA A 37 -11.28 -1.37 -5.30
C ALA A 37 -12.25 -0.40 -4.61
N VAL A 38 -11.94 0.01 -3.37
CA VAL A 38 -12.69 1.05 -2.65
C VAL A 38 -12.63 2.36 -3.41
N CYS A 39 -11.46 2.76 -3.90
CA CYS A 39 -11.31 3.94 -4.76
C CYS A 39 -12.20 3.84 -6.01
N CYS A 40 -12.16 2.72 -6.73
CA CYS A 40 -12.98 2.48 -7.91
C CYS A 40 -14.48 2.60 -7.61
N GLN A 41 -14.96 1.92 -6.56
CA GLN A 41 -16.37 1.94 -6.15
C GLN A 41 -16.84 3.35 -5.79
N ASN A 42 -16.05 4.09 -5.01
CA ASN A 42 -16.38 5.45 -4.58
C ASN A 42 -16.45 6.46 -5.73
N ASN A 43 -15.77 6.18 -6.85
CA ASN A 43 -15.73 7.07 -8.02
C ASN A 43 -16.56 6.52 -9.20
N GLY A 44 -17.36 5.47 -9.00
CA GLY A 44 -18.15 4.84 -10.07
C GLY A 44 -17.30 4.27 -11.21
N CYS A 45 -16.02 3.98 -10.95
CA CYS A 45 -15.07 3.47 -11.91
C CYS A 45 -14.98 1.94 -11.80
N GLU A 46 -15.17 1.19 -12.89
CA GLU A 46 -15.08 -0.28 -12.84
C GLU A 46 -13.66 -0.78 -12.56
N ARG A 47 -12.63 -0.09 -13.07
CA ARG A 47 -11.22 -0.48 -12.97
C ARG A 47 -10.28 0.71 -13.03
N CYS A 48 -9.16 0.63 -12.31
CA CYS A 48 -8.18 1.73 -12.19
C CYS A 48 -7.63 2.26 -13.53
N GLY A 49 -7.58 1.43 -14.58
CA GLY A 49 -7.17 1.83 -15.93
C GLY A 49 -8.28 2.40 -16.83
N LYS A 50 -9.54 2.33 -16.39
CA LYS A 50 -10.70 2.94 -17.06
C LYS A 50 -11.17 4.22 -16.36
N CYS A 51 -10.51 4.63 -15.29
CA CYS A 51 -10.84 5.92 -14.67
C CYS A 51 -10.38 7.04 -15.62
N ILE A 52 -11.12 8.15 -15.64
CA ILE A 52 -10.88 9.30 -16.56
C ILE A 52 -9.42 9.77 -16.50
N GLU A 53 -8.79 9.62 -15.33
CA GLU A 53 -7.39 9.96 -15.12
C GLU A 53 -6.48 8.74 -15.27
N SER A 54 -5.77 8.69 -16.39
CA SER A 54 -4.63 7.80 -16.61
C SER A 54 -3.33 8.62 -16.63
N PRO A 55 -2.26 8.23 -15.89
CA PRO A 55 -2.21 7.12 -14.91
C PRO A 55 -3.15 7.31 -13.70
N CYS A 56 -3.44 6.20 -13.00
CA CYS A 56 -4.34 6.11 -11.84
C CYS A 56 -4.14 7.27 -10.84
N ARG A 57 -5.18 8.11 -10.68
CA ARG A 57 -5.18 9.29 -9.81
C ARG A 57 -4.70 9.00 -8.39
N LEU A 58 -5.29 8.02 -7.71
CA LEU A 58 -4.93 7.69 -6.33
C LEU A 58 -3.44 7.35 -6.17
N LYS A 59 -2.87 6.59 -7.11
CA LYS A 59 -1.42 6.29 -7.06
C LYS A 59 -0.58 7.55 -7.21
N LYS A 60 -0.94 8.45 -8.13
CA LYS A 60 -0.24 9.73 -8.31
C LYS A 60 -0.32 10.59 -7.06
N GLU A 61 -1.50 10.69 -6.45
CA GLU A 61 -1.72 11.44 -5.22
C GLU A 61 -0.86 10.89 -4.08
N LEU A 62 -0.90 9.58 -3.84
CA LEU A 62 -0.10 8.95 -2.78
C LEU A 62 1.41 9.09 -3.02
N ILE A 63 1.87 8.96 -4.27
CA ILE A 63 3.28 9.21 -4.62
C ILE A 63 3.68 10.64 -4.26
N ALA A 64 2.87 11.63 -4.65
CA ALA A 64 3.12 13.02 -4.30
C ALA A 64 3.08 13.25 -2.79
N GLU A 65 2.13 12.63 -2.08
CA GLU A 65 2.00 12.71 -0.62
C GLU A 65 3.23 12.11 0.10
N PHE A 66 3.77 10.98 -0.37
CA PHE A 66 5.00 10.39 0.19
C PHE A 66 6.22 11.26 -0.08
N ASN A 67 6.42 11.72 -1.33
CA ASN A 67 7.55 12.58 -1.68
C ASN A 67 7.51 13.92 -0.92
N ALA A 68 6.32 14.45 -0.64
CA ALA A 68 6.14 15.65 0.15
C ALA A 68 6.46 15.50 1.65
N LEU A 69 6.72 14.29 2.15
CA LEU A 69 7.18 14.08 3.53
C LEU A 69 8.61 14.59 3.75
N GLY A 70 9.42 14.74 2.69
CA GLY A 70 10.75 15.35 2.77
C GLY A 70 11.76 14.55 3.62
N ILE A 71 11.70 13.22 3.56
CA ILE A 71 12.64 12.34 4.27
C ILE A 71 13.99 12.37 3.52
N GLU A 72 15.01 12.93 4.16
CA GLU A 72 16.27 13.37 3.52
C GLU A 72 17.02 12.28 2.72
N ASP A 73 17.08 11.06 3.25
CA ASP A 73 17.82 9.93 2.68
C ASP A 73 16.91 8.86 2.05
N MET A 74 15.62 9.14 1.88
CA MET A 74 14.68 8.29 1.14
C MET A 74 14.71 8.66 -0.34
N GLU A 75 14.84 7.67 -1.22
CA GLU A 75 14.76 7.91 -2.67
C GLU A 75 13.38 8.39 -3.10
N GLU A 76 13.31 9.01 -4.27
CA GLU A 76 12.03 9.44 -4.87
C GLU A 76 11.11 8.24 -5.06
N VAL A 77 9.88 8.36 -4.56
CA VAL A 77 8.83 7.39 -4.81
C VAL A 77 8.35 7.55 -6.24
N THR A 78 8.64 6.56 -7.08
CA THR A 78 8.25 6.57 -8.50
C THR A 78 7.08 5.63 -8.81
N GLY A 79 6.72 4.78 -7.86
CA GLY A 79 5.68 3.76 -8.05
C GLY A 79 5.13 3.20 -6.74
N LEU A 80 3.93 2.66 -6.82
CA LEU A 80 3.25 1.96 -5.74
C LEU A 80 2.59 0.67 -6.26
N ASN A 81 2.68 -0.37 -5.45
CA ASN A 81 2.20 -1.72 -5.71
C ASN A 81 1.00 -2.05 -4.82
N ALA A 82 0.09 -2.90 -5.31
CA ALA A 82 -0.99 -3.44 -4.50
C ALA A 82 -0.45 -4.60 -3.66
N LEU A 83 -0.30 -4.39 -2.35
CA LEU A 83 0.36 -5.32 -1.44
C LEU A 83 -0.64 -5.87 -0.41
N LEU A 84 -0.61 -7.18 -0.17
CA LEU A 84 -1.38 -7.80 0.90
C LEU A 84 -0.79 -7.42 2.26
N GLY A 85 -1.65 -6.99 3.17
CA GLY A 85 -1.28 -6.56 4.53
C GLY A 85 -0.40 -7.57 5.25
N ALA A 86 -0.69 -8.87 5.11
CA ALA A 86 0.08 -9.94 5.74
C ALA A 86 1.59 -9.91 5.41
N TYR A 87 2.00 -9.29 4.31
CA TYR A 87 3.42 -9.16 3.94
C TYR A 87 4.09 -7.88 4.45
N ILE A 88 3.32 -6.86 4.82
CA ILE A 88 3.83 -5.52 5.12
C ILE A 88 3.43 -5.03 6.53
N ASN A 89 2.59 -5.79 7.23
CA ASN A 89 2.10 -5.47 8.57
C ASN A 89 3.12 -5.87 9.64
N LEU A 90 4.22 -5.13 9.65
CA LEU A 90 5.28 -5.26 10.63
C LEU A 90 4.78 -4.87 12.03
N GLU A 91 5.42 -5.43 13.05
CA GLU A 91 5.21 -5.04 14.44
C GLU A 91 6.22 -3.97 14.83
N TYR A 92 5.74 -2.94 15.51
CA TYR A 92 6.54 -1.79 15.94
C TYR A 92 6.55 -1.71 17.47
N THR A 93 7.73 -1.53 18.07
CA THR A 93 7.85 -1.25 19.50
C THR A 93 7.82 0.26 19.73
N LEU A 94 6.79 0.77 20.39
CA LEU A 94 6.66 2.18 20.72
C LEU A 94 7.60 2.58 21.88
N PRO A 95 7.93 3.88 22.06
CA PRO A 95 8.83 4.33 23.13
C PRO A 95 8.38 3.98 24.55
N ASN A 96 7.09 3.72 24.76
CA ASN A 96 6.55 3.26 26.05
C ASN A 96 6.69 1.73 26.25
N GLY A 97 7.34 1.02 25.33
CA GLY A 97 7.51 -0.43 25.33
C GLY A 97 6.33 -1.22 24.78
N GLN A 98 5.25 -0.57 24.33
CA GLN A 98 4.11 -1.26 23.75
C GLN A 98 4.42 -1.73 22.32
N ALA A 99 4.19 -3.01 22.04
CA ALA A 99 4.22 -3.56 20.69
C ALA A 99 2.86 -3.34 19.99
N VAL A 100 2.89 -2.84 18.76
CA VAL A 100 1.68 -2.57 17.97
C VAL A 100 1.84 -3.00 16.50
N LYS A 101 0.73 -3.44 15.90
CA LYS A 101 0.54 -3.52 14.45
C LYS A 101 -0.49 -2.48 14.02
N LEU A 102 -0.20 -1.78 12.93
CA LEU A 102 -1.05 -0.67 12.47
C LEU A 102 -2.00 -1.08 11.35
N TRP A 103 -1.69 -2.17 10.65
CA TRP A 103 -2.45 -2.65 9.50
C TRP A 103 -3.22 -3.93 9.81
N LYS A 104 -4.14 -4.25 8.91
CA LYS A 104 -4.86 -5.52 8.84
C LYS A 104 -4.25 -6.44 7.80
N ASP A 105 -4.04 -7.70 8.14
CA ASP A 105 -3.33 -8.67 7.30
C ASP A 105 -4.10 -9.00 6.01
N GLU A 106 -5.43 -8.99 6.08
CA GLU A 106 -6.34 -9.37 5.01
C GLU A 106 -6.64 -8.23 4.01
N LYS A 107 -6.26 -6.98 4.33
CA LYS A 107 -6.50 -5.78 3.50
C LYS A 107 -5.39 -5.64 2.45
N ILE A 108 -5.74 -5.15 1.26
CA ILE A 108 -4.77 -4.75 0.22
C ILE A 108 -4.50 -3.25 0.32
N TYR A 109 -3.22 -2.88 0.44
CA TYR A 109 -2.72 -1.52 0.54
C TYR A 109 -1.97 -1.10 -0.74
N LEU A 110 -1.68 0.19 -0.87
CA LEU A 110 -0.69 0.68 -1.82
C LEU A 110 0.62 0.91 -1.08
N GLY A 111 1.70 0.30 -1.56
CA GLY A 111 3.00 0.43 -0.91
C GLY A 111 4.18 0.19 -1.83
N ASN A 112 5.37 0.43 -1.29
CA ASN A 112 6.64 0.17 -1.97
C ASN A 112 7.76 0.00 -0.95
N GLN A 113 8.88 -0.59 -1.37
CA GLN A 113 10.11 -0.67 -0.60
C GLN A 113 11.20 0.13 -1.30
N LEU A 114 11.90 0.98 -0.56
CA LEU A 114 13.03 1.78 -1.05
C LEU A 114 14.25 1.54 -0.16
N CYS A 115 15.25 0.81 -0.66
CA CYS A 115 16.43 0.48 0.14
C CYS A 115 17.43 1.62 0.17
N LYS A 116 17.96 1.89 1.37
CA LYS A 116 18.90 2.99 1.60
C LYS A 116 20.23 2.68 0.92
N LYS A 117 20.85 3.70 0.32
CA LYS A 117 22.18 3.55 -0.28
C LYS A 117 23.20 3.25 0.82
N ASN A 118 24.06 2.27 0.57
CA ASN A 118 25.13 1.86 1.48
C ASN A 118 24.64 1.44 2.89
N SER A 119 23.43 0.88 2.99
CA SER A 119 22.84 0.40 4.23
C SER A 119 22.12 -0.93 3.98
N SER A 120 21.99 -1.78 5.00
CA SER A 120 21.14 -2.97 4.98
C SER A 120 19.67 -2.66 5.28
N ARG A 121 19.34 -1.40 5.57
CA ARG A 121 17.99 -0.99 5.94
C ARG A 121 17.21 -0.45 4.73
N CYS A 122 15.91 -0.66 4.73
CA CYS A 122 15.01 -0.17 3.71
C CYS A 122 13.84 0.60 4.33
N TYR A 123 13.31 1.56 3.55
CA TYR A 123 12.05 2.21 3.85
C TYR A 123 10.89 1.37 3.34
N GLY A 124 9.93 1.09 4.23
CA GLY A 124 8.62 0.53 3.90
C GLY A 124 7.57 1.62 3.82
N LEU A 125 6.95 1.76 2.66
CA LEU A 125 5.88 2.72 2.41
C LEU A 125 4.57 1.95 2.32
N THR A 126 3.56 2.36 3.08
CA THR A 126 2.22 1.77 3.04
C THR A 126 1.16 2.83 3.20
N ALA A 127 0.11 2.75 2.39
CA ALA A 127 -0.99 3.69 2.42
C ALA A 127 -2.32 3.01 2.11
N ASP A 128 -3.37 3.54 2.72
CA ASP A 128 -4.75 3.28 2.36
C ASP A 128 -5.51 4.58 2.08
N GLU A 129 -6.84 4.54 2.17
CA GLU A 129 -7.69 5.70 1.95
C GLU A 129 -7.43 6.83 2.96
N ASP A 130 -7.05 6.48 4.18
CA ASP A 130 -7.09 7.36 5.34
C ASP A 130 -5.72 7.66 5.94
N TYR A 131 -4.72 6.79 5.72
CA TYR A 131 -3.41 6.89 6.37
C TYR A 131 -2.24 6.61 5.42
N LEU A 132 -1.10 7.24 5.74
CA LEU A 132 0.24 6.96 5.23
C LEU A 132 1.10 6.44 6.38
N LEU A 133 1.92 5.44 6.11
CA LEU A 133 3.01 4.99 6.97
C LEU A 133 4.30 4.97 6.15
N VAL A 134 5.36 5.54 6.73
CA VAL A 134 6.75 5.26 6.36
C VAL A 134 7.43 4.66 7.58
N CYS A 135 8.05 3.51 7.38
CA CYS A 135 8.87 2.85 8.39
C CYS A 135 10.25 2.54 7.83
N GLU A 136 11.23 2.35 8.71
CA GLU A 136 12.54 1.81 8.36
C GLU A 136 12.67 0.42 9.01
N TYR A 137 13.27 -0.54 8.32
CA TYR A 137 13.50 -1.89 8.83
C TYR A 137 14.76 -2.51 8.24
N GLY A 138 15.33 -3.50 8.93
CA GLY A 138 16.42 -4.36 8.46
C GLY A 138 15.93 -5.60 7.72
N ASP A 139 16.81 -6.59 7.55
CA ASP A 139 16.50 -7.83 6.82
C ASP A 139 15.20 -8.48 7.32
N ASP A 140 14.37 -8.96 6.39
CA ASP A 140 13.08 -9.59 6.64
C ASP A 140 12.09 -8.77 7.50
N GLY A 141 12.24 -7.43 7.53
CA GLY A 141 11.36 -6.54 8.29
C GLY A 141 11.72 -6.44 9.78
N SER A 142 12.94 -6.85 10.16
CA SER A 142 13.47 -6.75 11.53
C SER A 142 13.71 -5.30 11.96
N ASP A 143 13.76 -5.08 13.28
CA ASP A 143 14.08 -3.78 13.91
C ASP A 143 13.30 -2.61 13.28
N ALA A 144 11.99 -2.84 13.10
CA ALA A 144 11.09 -1.94 12.41
C ALA A 144 10.77 -0.71 13.26
N GLU A 145 10.97 0.47 12.67
CA GLU A 145 10.79 1.76 13.31
C GLU A 145 9.83 2.62 12.49
N ILE A 146 8.86 3.25 13.17
CA ILE A 146 7.93 4.18 12.53
C ILE A 146 8.65 5.51 12.33
N ILE A 147 8.80 5.93 11.07
CA ILE A 147 9.37 7.24 10.71
C ILE A 147 8.26 8.28 10.62
N VAL A 148 7.16 7.92 9.94
CA VAL A 148 5.96 8.76 9.81
C VAL A 148 4.72 7.89 9.86
N TYR A 149 3.76 8.22 10.72
CA TYR A 149 2.38 7.73 10.61
C TYR A 149 1.44 8.94 10.56
N LYS A 150 0.79 9.14 9.41
CA LYS A 150 0.08 10.37 9.10
C LYS A 150 -1.33 10.08 8.57
N LYS A 151 -2.33 10.72 9.18
CA LYS A 151 -3.67 10.77 8.62
C LYS A 151 -3.66 11.61 7.33
N ARG A 152 -4.19 11.06 6.25
CA ARG A 152 -4.33 11.71 4.96
C ARG A 152 -5.37 12.82 5.05
N THR A 153 -5.14 13.89 4.31
CA THR A 153 -6.14 14.91 4.02
C THR A 153 -6.34 14.89 2.52
N PRO A 154 -7.22 14.01 2.00
CA PRO A 154 -7.43 13.91 0.57
C PRO A 154 -7.83 15.27 0.02
N VAL A 155 -7.21 15.68 -1.10
CA VAL A 155 -7.69 16.86 -1.83
C VAL A 155 -9.15 16.57 -2.19
N SER A 156 -10.05 17.47 -1.77
CA SER A 156 -11.51 17.31 -1.80
C SER A 156 -12.03 16.67 -3.09
N ARG A 157 -12.90 15.67 -2.93
CA ARG A 157 -13.57 14.90 -4.01
C ARG A 157 -14.40 15.80 -4.92
#